data_AF-A0A933A4J9-F1
#
_entry.id   AF-A0A933A4J9-F1
#
_cell.length_a   1.000
_cell.length_b   1.000
_cell.length_c   1.000
_cell.angle_alpha   90.00
_cell.angle_beta   90.00
_cell.angle_gamma   90.00
#
_symmetry.space_group_name_H-M   'P 1'
#
loop_
_entity.id
_entity.type
_entity.pdbx_description
1 polymer ?
#
loop_
_entity_poly.entity_id
_entity_poly.type
_entity_poly.pdbx_seq_one_letter_code
_entity_poly.pdbx_strand_id
1 'polypeptide(L)'
;MVELLTISFTWWAVSLSGVLMPGPISAMAVSEGARRGFVAGPLITAGHAVSELLMLVALAVGMNHLLQRPAVAGVVGLLGGVVLAWMGWGIVEAARRAALSPGTAAGPGGTATAGMELVRAGILTTLGNPYWLLWWVTVGASYYVLFSRFGVVALVLLFFVGHIALDLGWTSLLAFVVGAGRGRIPAGVYRAVLGVCGVFVIAMSAYFLISGLRFLTQR
;
A
#
# COMPACT_ATOMS: atom_id res chain seq x y z
N MET A 1 -15.92 21.96 18.59
CA MET A 1 -15.20 22.39 17.37
C MET A 1 -13.68 22.25 17.52
N VAL A 2 -13.05 22.83 18.55
CA VAL A 2 -11.60 22.73 18.80
C VAL A 2 -11.11 21.27 18.93
N GLU A 3 -11.86 20.43 19.64
CA GLU A 3 -11.52 19.01 19.81
C GLU A 3 -11.49 18.24 18.48
N LEU A 4 -12.53 18.37 17.64
CA LEU A 4 -12.59 17.73 16.32
C LEU A 4 -11.43 18.17 15.42
N LEU A 5 -11.09 19.46 15.42
CA LEU A 5 -9.94 19.96 14.67
C LEU A 5 -8.63 19.34 15.16
N THR A 6 -8.44 19.27 16.48
CA THR A 6 -7.23 18.68 17.09
C THR A 6 -7.09 17.20 16.72
N ILE A 7 -8.19 16.44 16.82
CA ILE A 7 -8.21 15.02 16.43
C ILE A 7 -7.94 14.88 14.93
N SER A 8 -8.47 15.77 14.10
CA SER A 8 -8.24 15.75 12.64
C SER A 8 -6.78 16.02 12.28
N PHE A 9 -6.17 17.06 12.85
CA PHE A 9 -4.77 17.37 12.59
C PHE A 9 -3.83 16.26 13.06
N THR A 10 -4.06 15.72 14.25
CA THR A 10 -3.24 14.60 14.75
C THR A 10 -3.45 13.34 13.92
N TRP A 11 -4.69 13.03 13.51
CA TRP A 11 -4.98 11.92 12.59
C TRP A 11 -4.25 12.05 11.26
N TRP A 12 -4.28 13.23 10.63
CA TRP A 12 -3.59 13.44 9.36
C TRP A 12 -2.07 13.39 9.52
N ALA A 13 -1.52 13.94 10.60
CA ALA A 13 -0.09 13.86 10.88
C ALA A 13 0.37 12.40 11.11
N VAL A 14 -0.39 11.64 11.90
CA VAL A 14 -0.11 10.21 12.16
C VAL A 14 -0.31 9.38 10.89
N SER A 15 -1.38 9.63 10.13
CA SER A 15 -1.63 8.99 8.84
C SER A 15 -0.49 9.25 7.88
N LEU A 16 -0.05 10.50 7.74
CA LEU A 16 1.08 10.86 6.88
C LEU A 16 2.34 10.09 7.26
N SER A 17 2.63 9.89 8.56
CA SER A 17 3.76 9.05 8.98
C SER A 17 3.63 7.58 8.52
N GLY A 18 2.42 7.04 8.49
CA GLY A 18 2.12 5.71 7.98
C GLY A 18 2.28 5.63 6.45
N VAL A 19 1.72 6.61 5.73
CA VAL A 19 1.76 6.69 4.27
C VAL A 19 3.20 6.86 3.75
N LEU A 20 4.00 7.69 4.42
CA LEU A 20 5.40 7.96 4.05
C LEU A 20 6.34 6.78 4.31
N MET A 21 5.94 5.82 5.14
CA MET A 21 6.78 4.66 5.45
C MET A 21 7.00 3.82 4.18
N PRO A 22 8.26 3.46 3.83
CA PRO A 22 8.52 2.63 2.67
C PRO A 22 7.86 1.25 2.85
N GLY A 23 6.97 0.88 1.93
CA GLY A 23 6.23 -0.37 1.98
C GLY A 23 5.87 -0.91 0.58
N PRO A 24 5.12 -2.02 0.52
CA PRO A 24 4.74 -2.65 -0.75
C PRO A 24 3.98 -1.73 -1.72
N ILE A 25 3.08 -0.88 -1.22
CA ILE A 25 2.35 0.10 -2.04
C ILE A 25 3.30 1.18 -2.59
N SER A 26 4.21 1.70 -1.77
CA SER A 26 5.22 2.70 -2.20
C SER A 26 6.16 2.10 -3.25
N ALA A 27 6.60 0.85 -3.05
CA ALA A 27 7.43 0.13 -4.00
C ALA A 27 6.70 -0.06 -5.35
N MET A 28 5.41 -0.38 -5.31
CA MET A 28 4.58 -0.49 -6.52
C MET A 28 4.40 0.86 -7.22
N ALA A 29 4.16 1.94 -6.47
CA ALA A 29 4.03 3.29 -7.02
C ALA A 29 5.30 3.72 -7.76
N VAL A 30 6.48 3.39 -7.21
CA VAL A 30 7.78 3.62 -7.85
C VAL A 30 7.94 2.74 -9.10
N SER A 31 7.72 1.43 -9.01
CA SER A 31 7.95 0.52 -10.13
C SER A 31 6.99 0.77 -11.30
N GLU A 32 5.70 0.93 -11.01
CA GLU A 32 4.68 1.16 -12.02
C GLU A 32 4.66 2.63 -12.48
N GLY A 33 5.03 3.58 -11.62
CA GLY A 33 5.25 4.97 -12.01
C GLY A 33 6.39 5.12 -13.02
N ALA A 34 7.48 4.36 -12.83
CA ALA A 34 8.56 4.30 -13.80
C ALA A 34 8.12 3.71 -15.15
N ARG A 35 7.20 2.75 -15.13
CA ARG A 35 6.69 2.03 -16.32
C ARG A 35 5.52 2.70 -17.04
N ARG A 36 4.65 3.41 -16.33
CA ARG A 36 3.37 3.92 -16.84
C ARG A 36 3.19 5.42 -16.56
N GLY A 37 4.15 6.06 -15.89
CA GLY A 37 4.10 7.48 -15.54
C GLY A 37 3.15 7.76 -14.37
N PHE A 38 2.76 9.03 -14.24
CA PHE A 38 1.93 9.54 -13.16
C PHE A 38 0.65 8.73 -12.92
N VAL A 39 -0.01 8.25 -13.98
CA VAL A 39 -1.30 7.54 -13.90
C VAL A 39 -1.25 6.28 -13.02
N ALA A 40 -0.05 5.72 -12.80
CA ALA A 40 0.10 4.59 -11.89
C ALA A 40 -0.33 4.91 -10.46
N GLY A 41 0.01 6.10 -9.95
CA GLY A 41 -0.29 6.49 -8.57
C GLY A 41 -1.78 6.50 -8.26
N PRO A 42 -2.62 7.28 -8.99
CA PRO A 42 -4.05 7.31 -8.76
C PRO A 42 -4.75 5.95 -8.91
N LEU A 43 -4.31 5.11 -9.86
CA LEU A 43 -4.91 3.79 -10.08
C LEU A 43 -4.54 2.79 -8.98
N ILE A 44 -3.31 2.83 -8.47
CA ILE A 44 -2.89 2.02 -7.31
C ILE A 44 -3.66 2.47 -6.07
N THR A 45 -3.77 3.79 -5.84
CA THR A 45 -4.55 4.32 -4.71
C THR A 45 -6.02 4.00 -4.82
N ALA A 46 -6.61 3.97 -6.02
CA ALA A 46 -8.00 3.54 -6.17
C ALA A 46 -8.21 2.10 -5.64
N GLY A 47 -7.28 1.19 -5.93
CA GLY A 47 -7.32 -0.16 -5.37
C GLY A 47 -7.06 -0.21 -3.85
N HIS A 48 -6.14 0.61 -3.37
CA HIS A 48 -5.87 0.77 -1.95
C HIS A 48 -7.12 1.27 -1.18
N ALA A 49 -7.77 2.32 -1.71
CA ALA A 49 -8.98 2.92 -1.14
C ALA A 49 -10.17 1.94 -1.06
N VAL A 50 -10.26 0.98 -1.98
CA VAL A 50 -11.24 -0.11 -1.88
C VAL A 50 -10.95 -0.99 -0.65
N SER A 51 -9.69 -1.35 -0.42
CA SER A 51 -9.29 -2.17 0.73
C SER A 51 -9.48 -1.44 2.05
N GLU A 52 -9.14 -0.15 2.07
CA GLU A 52 -9.41 0.79 3.15
C GLU A 52 -10.90 0.90 3.48
N LEU A 53 -11.76 1.01 2.45
CA LEU A 53 -13.20 1.07 2.65
C LEU A 53 -13.73 -0.24 3.27
N LEU A 54 -13.22 -1.38 2.81
CA LEU A 54 -13.56 -2.68 3.41
C LEU A 54 -13.14 -2.73 4.88
N MET A 55 -11.98 -2.18 5.23
CA MET A 55 -11.52 -2.07 6.62
C MET A 55 -12.41 -1.14 7.45
N LEU A 56 -12.78 0.02 6.91
CA LEU A 56 -13.69 0.95 7.57
C LEU A 56 -15.05 0.29 7.88
N VAL A 57 -15.60 -0.46 6.92
CA VAL A 57 -16.84 -1.23 7.11
C VAL A 57 -16.64 -2.31 8.18
N ALA A 58 -15.52 -3.04 8.16
CA ALA A 58 -15.20 -4.04 9.17
C ALA A 58 -15.13 -3.43 10.59
N LEU A 59 -14.50 -2.26 10.74
CA LEU A 59 -14.49 -1.53 12.00
C LEU A 59 -15.90 -1.10 12.42
N ALA A 60 -16.72 -0.63 11.47
CA ALA A 60 -18.09 -0.18 11.74
C ALA A 60 -19.04 -1.29 12.20
N VAL A 61 -18.86 -2.53 11.73
CA VAL A 61 -19.63 -3.69 12.20
C VAL A 61 -19.03 -4.37 13.44
N GLY A 62 -17.98 -3.79 14.04
CA GLY A 62 -17.40 -4.27 15.30
C GLY A 62 -16.42 -5.45 15.16
N MET A 63 -15.87 -5.70 13.96
CA MET A 63 -14.88 -6.78 13.76
C MET A 63 -13.52 -6.52 14.43
N ASN A 64 -13.33 -5.39 15.10
CA ASN A 64 -12.07 -5.07 15.78
C ASN A 64 -11.60 -6.19 16.75
N HIS A 65 -12.52 -6.77 17.54
CA HIS A 65 -12.20 -7.87 18.46
C HIS A 65 -11.75 -9.16 17.76
N LEU A 66 -12.23 -9.40 16.53
CA LEU A 66 -11.82 -10.54 15.72
C LEU A 66 -10.45 -10.28 15.08
N LEU A 67 -10.26 -9.08 14.53
CA LEU A 67 -9.03 -8.67 13.85
C LEU A 67 -7.80 -8.59 14.78
N GLN A 68 -8.03 -8.34 16.08
CA GLN A 68 -6.98 -8.32 17.10
C GLN A 68 -6.56 -9.72 17.60
N ARG A 69 -7.21 -10.81 17.15
CA ARG A 69 -6.82 -12.17 17.58
C ARG A 69 -5.46 -12.56 17.00
N PRO A 70 -4.53 -13.13 17.79
CA PRO A 70 -3.22 -13.59 17.29
C PRO A 70 -3.33 -14.53 16.09
N ALA A 71 -4.34 -15.40 16.06
CA ALA A 71 -4.60 -16.29 14.95
C ALA A 71 -4.92 -15.56 13.63
N VAL A 72 -5.69 -14.46 13.69
CA VAL A 72 -6.04 -13.67 12.48
C VAL A 72 -4.82 -12.91 11.98
N ALA A 73 -4.06 -12.27 12.87
CA ALA A 73 -2.79 -11.65 12.52
C ALA A 73 -1.80 -12.66 11.93
N GLY A 74 -1.76 -13.87 12.48
CA GLY A 74 -0.95 -14.99 11.99
C GLY A 74 -1.30 -15.42 10.56
N VAL A 75 -2.59 -15.68 10.29
CA VAL A 75 -3.08 -16.06 8.95
C VAL A 75 -2.84 -14.96 7.94
N VAL A 76 -3.13 -13.70 8.28
CA VAL A 76 -2.89 -12.57 7.37
C VAL A 76 -1.40 -12.37 7.12
N GLY A 77 -0.55 -12.51 8.15
CA GLY A 77 0.90 -12.48 8.00
C GLY A 77 1.42 -13.55 7.03
N LEU A 78 0.89 -14.78 7.11
CA LEU A 78 1.25 -15.86 6.19
C LEU A 78 0.79 -15.60 4.76
N LEU A 79 -0.51 -15.35 4.56
CA LEU A 79 -1.07 -15.13 3.23
C LEU A 79 -0.46 -13.89 2.56
N GLY A 80 -0.32 -12.81 3.33
CA GLY A 80 0.33 -11.59 2.89
C GLY A 80 1.80 -11.80 2.54
N GLY A 81 2.52 -12.55 3.38
CA GLY A 81 3.89 -12.98 3.10
C GLY A 81 4.02 -13.73 1.76
N VAL A 82 3.13 -14.68 1.47
CA VAL A 82 3.13 -15.42 0.19
C VAL A 82 2.86 -14.49 -1.00
N VAL A 83 1.86 -13.61 -0.90
CA VAL A 83 1.53 -12.65 -1.96
C VAL A 83 2.70 -11.69 -2.23
N LEU A 84 3.33 -11.18 -1.17
CA LEU A 84 4.49 -10.31 -1.28
C LEU A 84 5.72 -11.05 -1.84
N ALA A 85 5.92 -12.33 -1.51
CA ALA A 85 6.99 -13.14 -2.12
C ALA A 85 6.79 -13.21 -3.64
N TRP A 86 5.56 -13.53 -4.07
CA TRP A 86 5.22 -13.63 -5.48
C TRP A 86 5.41 -12.30 -6.22
N MET A 87 4.93 -11.19 -5.65
CA MET A 87 5.12 -9.86 -6.21
C MET A 87 6.58 -9.42 -6.25
N GLY A 88 7.30 -9.57 -5.14
CA GLY A 88 8.71 -9.21 -5.03
C GLY A 88 9.55 -9.99 -6.02
N TRP A 89 9.29 -11.29 -6.20
CA TRP A 89 9.93 -12.10 -7.23
C TRP A 89 9.63 -11.58 -8.64
N GLY A 90 8.38 -11.21 -8.93
CA GLY A 90 8.00 -10.60 -10.21
C GLY A 90 8.75 -9.30 -10.51
N ILE A 91 8.95 -8.45 -9.50
CA ILE A 91 9.73 -7.20 -9.63
C ILE A 91 11.21 -7.50 -9.91
N VAL A 92 11.82 -8.45 -9.18
CA VAL A 92 13.22 -8.83 -9.41
C VAL A 92 13.39 -9.47 -10.79
N GLU A 93 12.48 -10.33 -11.21
CA GLU A 93 12.50 -10.95 -12.54
C GLU A 93 12.33 -9.90 -13.66
N ALA A 94 11.47 -8.91 -13.47
CA ALA A 94 11.34 -7.78 -14.39
C ALA A 94 12.64 -6.96 -14.48
N ALA A 95 13.31 -6.72 -13.35
CA ALA A 95 14.61 -6.05 -13.32
C ALA A 95 15.71 -6.85 -14.06
N ARG A 96 15.72 -8.18 -13.91
CA ARG A 96 16.64 -9.09 -14.61
C ARG A 96 16.37 -9.11 -16.13
N ARG A 97 15.11 -9.20 -16.55
CA ARG A 97 14.75 -9.20 -17.99
C ARG A 97 15.07 -7.87 -18.67
N ALA A 98 14.89 -6.75 -17.97
CA ALA A 98 15.34 -5.44 -18.44
C ALA A 98 16.88 -5.34 -18.57
N ALA A 99 17.65 -6.22 -17.92
CA ALA A 99 19.10 -6.32 -18.11
C ALA A 99 19.49 -7.12 -19.36
N LEU A 100 18.65 -8.05 -19.83
CA LEU A 100 18.93 -8.95 -20.94
C LEU A 100 18.52 -8.38 -22.31
N SER A 101 17.60 -7.42 -22.35
CA SER A 101 17.17 -6.72 -23.57
C SER A 101 17.10 -5.20 -23.33
N PRO A 102 18.18 -4.44 -23.60
CA PRO A 102 18.21 -2.98 -23.39
C PRO A 102 17.26 -2.15 -24.28
N GLY A 103 16.43 -2.77 -25.12
CA GLY A 103 15.73 -2.11 -26.24
C GLY A 103 14.20 -2.03 -26.16
N THR A 104 13.53 -2.57 -25.15
CA THR A 104 12.05 -2.54 -25.07
C THR A 104 11.56 -1.66 -23.93
N ALA A 105 11.85 -0.37 -24.03
CA ALA A 105 11.04 0.64 -23.34
C ALA A 105 9.64 0.61 -23.99
N ALA A 106 8.74 -0.18 -23.41
CA ALA A 106 7.37 -0.35 -23.89
C ALA A 106 6.72 1.03 -24.13
N GLY A 107 6.24 1.22 -25.37
CA GLY A 107 5.55 2.40 -25.84
C GLY A 107 4.25 2.68 -25.08
N PRO A 108 3.70 3.90 -25.22
CA PRO A 108 2.46 4.30 -24.57
C PRO A 108 1.28 3.58 -25.23
N GLY A 109 0.80 2.52 -24.58
CA GLY A 109 -0.37 1.76 -25.02
C GLY A 109 -1.16 1.25 -23.82
N GLY A 110 -1.72 2.17 -23.02
CA GLY A 110 -2.58 1.81 -21.90
C GLY A 110 -3.99 1.47 -22.39
N THR A 111 -4.28 0.19 -22.59
CA THR A 111 -5.64 -0.31 -22.75
C THR A 111 -6.39 -0.25 -21.41
N ALA A 112 -7.73 -0.24 -21.41
CA ALA A 112 -8.54 -0.28 -20.17
C ALA A 112 -8.19 -1.48 -19.26
N THR A 113 -7.72 -2.59 -19.85
CA THR A 113 -7.21 -3.76 -19.12
C THR A 113 -5.98 -3.45 -18.27
N ALA A 114 -5.06 -2.60 -18.77
CA ALA A 114 -3.86 -2.21 -18.05
C ALA A 114 -4.20 -1.36 -16.80
N GLY A 115 -5.25 -0.53 -16.85
CA GLY A 115 -5.70 0.25 -15.70
C GLY A 115 -6.29 -0.63 -14.59
N MET A 116 -7.14 -1.58 -14.96
CA MET A 116 -7.75 -2.54 -14.03
C MET A 116 -6.72 -3.42 -13.33
N GLU A 117 -5.62 -3.78 -14.01
CA GLU A 117 -4.51 -4.51 -13.39
C GLU A 117 -3.89 -3.75 -12.22
N LEU A 118 -3.69 -2.43 -12.34
CA LEU A 118 -3.11 -1.61 -11.27
C LEU A 118 -4.05 -1.47 -10.08
N VAL A 119 -5.35 -1.34 -10.33
CA VAL A 119 -6.36 -1.32 -9.26
C VAL A 119 -6.36 -2.66 -8.52
N ARG A 120 -6.39 -3.79 -9.24
CA ARG A 120 -6.30 -5.12 -8.64
C ARG A 120 -5.00 -5.31 -7.86
N ALA A 121 -3.88 -4.86 -8.42
CA ALA A 121 -2.59 -4.92 -7.74
C ALA A 121 -2.60 -4.09 -6.44
N GLY A 122 -3.18 -2.88 -6.45
CA GLY A 122 -3.37 -2.06 -5.26
C GLY A 122 -4.21 -2.76 -4.17
N ILE A 123 -5.31 -3.43 -4.56
CA ILE A 123 -6.14 -4.22 -3.63
C ILE A 123 -5.32 -5.36 -3.02
N LEU A 124 -4.74 -6.22 -3.86
CA LEU A 124 -4.02 -7.42 -3.41
C LEU A 124 -2.81 -7.07 -2.53
N THR A 125 -2.11 -6.00 -2.88
CA THR A 125 -0.95 -5.53 -2.13
C THR A 125 -1.34 -4.97 -0.77
N THR A 126 -2.46 -4.27 -0.69
CA THR A 126 -2.97 -3.71 0.57
C THR A 126 -3.45 -4.81 1.50
N LEU A 127 -4.31 -5.70 1.00
CA LEU A 127 -4.83 -6.82 1.79
C LEU A 127 -3.72 -7.81 2.20
N GLY A 128 -2.72 -8.00 1.34
CA GLY A 128 -1.53 -8.81 1.62
C GLY A 128 -0.47 -8.10 2.46
N ASN A 129 -0.72 -6.86 2.91
CA ASN A 129 0.23 -6.12 3.75
C ASN A 129 -0.19 -6.20 5.22
N PRO A 130 0.40 -7.10 6.03
CA PRO A 130 0.07 -7.19 7.45
C PRO A 130 0.51 -5.95 8.25
N TYR A 131 1.45 -5.12 7.75
CA TYR A 131 1.69 -3.82 8.39
C TYR A 131 0.46 -2.92 8.26
N TRP A 132 -0.17 -2.85 7.08
CA TRP A 132 -1.41 -2.10 6.88
C TRP A 132 -2.51 -2.61 7.79
N LEU A 133 -2.68 -3.94 7.88
CA LEU A 133 -3.67 -4.52 8.79
C LEU A 133 -3.39 -4.15 10.25
N LEU A 134 -2.15 -4.35 10.72
CA LEU A 134 -1.74 -4.06 12.10
C LEU A 134 -1.92 -2.57 12.44
N TRP A 135 -1.59 -1.68 11.52
CA TRP A 135 -1.77 -0.24 11.68
C TRP A 135 -3.25 0.14 11.81
N TRP A 136 -4.12 -0.46 10.99
CA TRP A 136 -5.56 -0.21 11.03
C TRP A 136 -6.23 -0.78 12.29
N VAL A 137 -5.85 -1.96 12.77
CA VAL A 137 -6.46 -2.55 13.98
C VAL A 137 -5.95 -1.92 15.28
N THR A 138 -4.92 -1.07 15.21
CA THR A 138 -4.34 -0.35 16.36
C THR A 138 -4.65 1.14 16.27
N VAL A 139 -3.88 1.88 15.47
CA VAL A 139 -3.97 3.32 15.30
C VAL A 139 -5.28 3.70 14.62
N GLY A 140 -5.61 3.05 13.50
CA GLY A 140 -6.85 3.29 12.74
C GLY A 140 -8.09 3.08 13.59
N ALA A 141 -8.19 1.96 14.32
CA ALA A 141 -9.29 1.64 15.21
C ALA A 141 -9.43 2.64 16.37
N SER A 142 -8.31 3.12 16.93
CA SER A 142 -8.32 4.13 17.98
C SER A 142 -8.89 5.46 17.50
N TYR A 143 -8.45 5.93 16.33
CA TYR A 143 -8.99 7.15 15.73
C TYR A 143 -10.43 6.97 15.23
N TYR A 144 -10.80 5.80 14.71
CA TYR A 144 -12.19 5.49 14.37
C TYR A 144 -13.13 5.74 15.56
N VAL A 145 -12.77 5.27 16.77
CA VAL A 145 -13.57 5.50 17.99
C VAL A 145 -13.66 6.98 18.34
N LEU A 146 -12.59 7.75 18.14
CA LEU A 146 -12.61 9.20 18.37
C LEU A 146 -13.53 9.92 17.39
N PHE A 147 -13.42 9.63 16.08
CA PHE A 147 -14.22 10.28 15.04
C PHE A 147 -15.70 9.89 15.08
N SER A 148 -16.03 8.65 15.47
CA SER A 148 -17.41 8.18 15.60
C SER A 148 -18.23 8.99 16.61
N ARG A 149 -17.59 9.68 17.57
CA ARG A 149 -18.24 10.60 18.52
C ARG A 149 -18.80 11.86 17.85
N PHE A 150 -18.29 12.23 16.69
CA PHE A 150 -18.67 13.44 15.94
C PHE A 150 -19.61 13.15 14.77
N GLY A 151 -20.10 11.91 14.65
CA GLY A 151 -21.06 11.48 13.64
C GLY A 151 -20.44 11.05 12.30
N VAL A 152 -21.28 10.48 11.45
CA VAL A 152 -20.87 9.83 10.18
C VAL A 152 -20.17 10.80 9.23
N VAL A 153 -20.60 12.07 9.20
CA VAL A 153 -20.00 13.07 8.29
C VAL A 153 -18.53 13.32 8.63
N ALA A 154 -18.18 13.47 9.92
CA ALA A 154 -16.80 13.64 10.35
C ALA A 154 -15.96 12.38 10.08
N LEU A 155 -16.54 11.20 10.34
CA LEU A 155 -15.91 9.91 10.08
C LEU A 155 -15.62 9.68 8.59
N VAL A 156 -16.53 10.07 7.70
CA VAL A 156 -16.31 9.91 6.26
C VAL A 156 -15.34 10.96 5.73
N LEU A 157 -15.58 12.24 6.01
CA LEU A 157 -14.82 13.33 5.36
C LEU A 157 -13.44 13.55 5.98
N LEU A 158 -13.34 13.57 7.30
CA LEU A 158 -12.10 13.95 7.99
C LEU A 158 -11.22 12.74 8.29
N PHE A 159 -11.84 11.61 8.65
CA PHE A 159 -11.11 10.38 8.92
C PHE A 159 -10.78 9.61 7.64
N PHE A 160 -11.79 9.09 6.93
CA PHE A 160 -11.56 8.22 5.77
C PHE A 160 -11.04 9.00 4.55
N VAL A 161 -11.79 9.98 4.04
CA VAL A 161 -11.39 10.76 2.86
C VAL A 161 -10.09 11.53 3.11
N GLY A 162 -9.92 12.07 4.32
CA GLY A 162 -8.67 12.71 4.72
C GLY A 162 -7.46 11.78 4.65
N HIS A 163 -7.59 10.52 5.08
CA HIS A 163 -6.51 9.52 4.97
C HIS A 163 -6.23 9.15 3.51
N ILE A 164 -7.27 8.80 2.74
CA ILE A 164 -7.14 8.44 1.31
C ILE A 164 -6.53 9.58 0.49
N ALA A 165 -6.79 10.84 0.85
CA ALA A 165 -6.16 11.98 0.19
C ALA A 165 -4.64 12.03 0.40
N LEU A 166 -4.15 11.62 1.59
CA LEU A 166 -2.72 11.50 1.86
C LEU A 166 -2.10 10.34 1.08
N ASP A 167 -2.77 9.19 1.02
CA ASP A 167 -2.33 8.06 0.20
C ASP A 167 -2.24 8.46 -1.27
N LEU A 168 -3.30 9.10 -1.79
CA LEU A 168 -3.34 9.56 -3.17
C LEU A 168 -2.21 10.55 -3.45
N GLY A 169 -2.00 11.52 -2.55
CA GLY A 169 -0.94 12.51 -2.67
C GLY A 169 0.43 11.86 -2.74
N TRP A 170 0.73 10.93 -1.83
CA TRP A 170 2.04 10.30 -1.74
C TRP A 170 2.31 9.32 -2.88
N THR A 171 1.40 8.39 -3.18
CA THR A 171 1.60 7.42 -4.26
C THR A 171 1.69 8.12 -5.62
N SER A 172 0.89 9.17 -5.83
CA SER A 172 0.93 9.96 -7.06
C SER A 172 2.19 10.80 -7.13
N LEU A 173 2.69 11.33 -6.01
CA LEU A 173 3.98 12.01 -5.96
C LEU A 173 5.13 11.06 -6.33
N LEU A 174 5.19 9.87 -5.73
CA LEU A 174 6.21 8.87 -6.07
C LEU A 174 6.14 8.48 -7.54
N ALA A 175 4.94 8.19 -8.04
CA ALA A 175 4.73 7.86 -9.45
C ALA A 175 5.08 9.03 -10.39
N PHE A 176 4.78 10.26 -9.98
CA PHE A 176 5.13 11.47 -10.72
C PHE A 176 6.65 11.67 -10.78
N VAL A 177 7.34 11.67 -9.64
CA VAL A 177 8.79 11.93 -9.58
C VAL A 177 9.55 10.95 -10.45
N VAL A 178 9.21 9.66 -10.36
CA VAL A 178 9.88 8.62 -11.15
C VAL A 178 9.43 8.65 -12.61
N GLY A 179 8.14 8.93 -12.85
CA GLY A 179 7.56 9.06 -14.18
C GLY A 179 8.04 10.29 -14.97
N ALA A 180 8.30 11.42 -14.31
CA ALA A 180 8.83 12.64 -14.91
C ALA A 180 10.31 12.50 -15.28
N GLY A 181 11.02 11.60 -14.60
CA GLY A 181 12.38 11.17 -14.96
C GLY A 181 12.41 10.13 -16.10
N ARG A 182 11.26 9.65 -16.58
CA ARG A 182 11.16 8.63 -17.64
C ARG A 182 11.88 9.10 -18.91
N GLY A 183 12.81 8.28 -19.40
CA GLY A 183 13.67 8.59 -20.55
C GLY A 183 14.96 9.34 -20.21
N ARG A 184 15.08 9.93 -19.01
CA ARG A 184 16.34 10.51 -18.50
C ARG A 184 17.05 9.59 -17.51
N ILE A 185 16.32 8.68 -16.88
CA ILE A 185 16.89 7.69 -15.95
C ILE A 185 17.67 6.65 -16.77
N PRO A 186 18.98 6.48 -16.56
CA PRO A 186 19.75 5.44 -17.22
C PRO A 186 19.19 4.06 -16.92
N ALA A 187 19.20 3.15 -17.90
CA ALA A 187 18.69 1.79 -17.73
C ALA A 187 19.35 1.05 -16.55
N GLY A 188 20.61 1.37 -16.20
CA GLY A 188 21.27 0.86 -14.99
C GLY A 188 20.61 1.30 -13.68
N VAL A 189 20.27 2.58 -13.58
CA VAL A 189 19.60 3.15 -12.38
C VAL A 189 18.17 2.61 -12.27
N TYR A 190 17.44 2.55 -13.37
CA TYR A 190 16.09 1.96 -13.40
C TYR A 190 16.09 0.49 -12.91
N ARG A 191 17.05 -0.31 -13.39
CA ARG A 191 17.24 -1.70 -12.93
C ARG A 191 17.61 -1.78 -11.46
N ALA A 192 18.50 -0.91 -10.99
CA ALA A 192 18.90 -0.88 -9.58
C ALA A 192 17.71 -0.55 -8.67
N VAL A 193 16.89 0.44 -9.03
CA VAL A 193 15.69 0.81 -8.27
C VAL A 193 14.70 -0.36 -8.22
N LEU A 194 14.37 -0.98 -9.36
CA LEU A 194 13.49 -2.15 -9.37
C LEU A 194 14.06 -3.32 -8.56
N GLY A 195 15.37 -3.60 -8.70
CA GLY A 195 16.04 -4.64 -7.95
C GLY A 195 15.95 -4.42 -6.44
N VAL A 196 16.24 -3.19 -5.98
CA VAL A 196 16.13 -2.80 -4.56
C VAL A 196 14.69 -2.92 -4.06
N CYS A 197 13.70 -2.41 -4.81
CA CYS A 197 12.30 -2.54 -4.45
C CYS A 197 11.85 -4.00 -4.37
N GLY A 198 12.23 -4.83 -5.34
CA GLY A 198 11.89 -6.26 -5.36
C GLY A 198 12.52 -7.02 -4.19
N VAL A 199 13.81 -6.80 -3.93
CA VAL A 199 14.52 -7.39 -2.78
C VAL A 199 13.90 -6.93 -1.46
N PHE A 200 13.56 -5.64 -1.34
CA PHE A 200 12.88 -5.11 -0.17
C PHE A 200 11.52 -5.79 0.06
N VAL A 201 10.70 -5.95 -0.99
CA VAL A 201 9.41 -6.63 -0.90
C VAL A 201 9.58 -8.12 -0.52
N ILE A 202 10.60 -8.80 -1.04
CA ILE A 202 10.95 -10.19 -0.63
C ILE A 202 11.38 -10.23 0.84
N ALA A 203 12.17 -9.27 1.30
CA ALA A 203 12.58 -9.19 2.71
C ALA A 203 11.37 -8.98 3.63
N MET A 204 10.46 -8.09 3.26
CA MET A 204 9.19 -7.87 3.96
C MET A 204 8.33 -9.14 3.98
N SER A 205 8.26 -9.87 2.86
CA SER A 205 7.60 -11.17 2.78
C SER A 205 8.17 -12.16 3.79
N ALA A 206 9.49 -12.34 3.83
CA ALA A 206 10.13 -13.26 4.78
C ALA A 206 9.85 -12.85 6.23
N TYR A 207 9.96 -11.56 6.54
CA TYR A 207 9.61 -11.02 7.85
C TYR A 207 8.16 -11.35 8.24
N PHE A 208 7.21 -11.20 7.32
CA PHE A 208 5.81 -11.48 7.58
C PHE A 208 5.46 -12.97 7.66
N LEU A 209 6.12 -13.82 6.87
CA LEU A 209 5.99 -15.27 7.00
C LEU A 209 6.48 -15.74 8.38
N ILE A 210 7.64 -15.27 8.82
CA ILE A 210 8.21 -15.60 10.14
C ILE A 210 7.30 -15.06 11.26
N SER A 211 6.87 -13.81 11.15
CA SER A 211 5.99 -13.18 12.13
C SER A 211 4.64 -13.90 12.20
N GLY A 212 4.06 -14.27 11.06
CA GLY A 212 2.81 -15.01 10.97
C GLY A 212 2.89 -16.38 11.63
N LEU A 213 3.97 -17.14 11.39
CA LEU A 213 4.23 -18.40 12.09
C LEU A 213 4.35 -18.21 13.60
N ARG A 214 5.10 -17.18 14.05
CA ARG A 214 5.24 -16.88 15.49
C ARG A 214 3.89 -16.60 16.13
N PHE A 215 3.05 -15.77 15.51
CA PHE A 215 1.70 -15.46 15.99
C PHE A 215 0.78 -16.69 16.10
N LEU A 216 0.98 -17.72 15.27
CA LEU A 216 0.21 -18.97 15.35
C LEU A 216 0.75 -19.97 16.38
N THR A 217 2.04 -19.89 16.71
CA THR A 217 2.72 -20.82 17.62
C THR A 217 2.76 -20.34 19.07
N GLN A 218 2.64 -19.03 19.31
CA GLN A 218 2.46 -18.48 20.66
C GLN A 218 1.00 -18.66 21.08
N ARG A 219 0.75 -19.68 21.92
CA ARG A 219 -0.55 -19.92 22.57
C ARG A 219 -0.73 -18.99 23.77
#